data_AF-A0A7C3WY04-F1
#
_entry.id   AF-A0A7C3WY04-F1
#
_cell.length_a   1.000
_cell.length_b   1.000
_cell.length_c   1.000
_cell.angle_alpha   90.00
_cell.angle_beta   90.00
_cell.angle_gamma   90.00
#
_symmetry.space_group_name_H-M   'P 1'
#
loop_
_entity.id
_entity.type
_entity.pdbx_description
1 polymer ?
#
loop_
_entity_poly.entity_id
_entity_poly.type
_entity_poly.pdbx_seq_one_letter_code
_entity_poly.pdbx_strand_id
1 'polypeptide(L)'
;MEKVLVLLAQGCEEVETVTVIDLLNRAGLEVTTACLDNEKVIHASHGALLMAQKTLNEVLNEEFDMVVLPGGLPGADHLANDTRVIRLIKDMAKAGKYVAAICAAPHILAENGLLNGKKATAYPGFLKKSDFPQIDICDEKVVVSGNIITGRGPGVAMDFALTLIEILCGEELRNKVEKTLVRY
;
A
#
# COMPACT_ATOMS: atom_id res chain seq x y z
N MET A 1 1.83 -17.08 10.07
CA MET A 1 1.59 -15.67 10.41
C MET A 1 1.87 -14.91 9.14
N GLU A 2 0.87 -14.21 8.61
CA GLU A 2 1.03 -13.53 7.32
C GLU A 2 2.06 -12.40 7.44
N LYS A 3 2.89 -12.26 6.41
CA LYS A 3 3.99 -11.29 6.35
C LYS A 3 3.62 -10.15 5.42
N VAL A 4 3.74 -8.91 5.91
CA VAL A 4 3.41 -7.71 5.13
C VAL A 4 4.63 -6.82 4.99
N LEU A 5 4.97 -6.49 3.75
CA LEU A 5 5.99 -5.50 3.42
C LEU A 5 5.34 -4.14 3.18
N VAL A 6 5.71 -3.12 3.94
CA VAL A 6 5.31 -1.73 3.71
C VAL A 6 6.51 -0.97 3.17
N LEU A 7 6.39 -0.44 1.95
CA LEU A 7 7.45 0.32 1.31
C LEU A 7 7.43 1.77 1.77
N LEU A 8 8.61 2.31 2.09
CA LEU A 8 8.79 3.69 2.49
C LEU A 8 9.71 4.39 1.48
N ALA A 9 9.35 5.60 1.08
CA ALA A 9 10.15 6.45 0.22
C ALA A 9 10.11 7.88 0.73
N GLN A 10 11.16 8.66 0.46
CA GLN A 10 11.17 10.09 0.80
C GLN A 10 9.94 10.77 0.22
N GLY A 11 9.19 11.50 1.04
CA GLY A 11 7.94 12.14 0.66
C GLY A 11 6.71 11.22 0.65
N CYS A 12 6.75 10.05 1.27
CA CYS A 12 5.54 9.25 1.48
C CYS A 12 4.55 10.00 2.40
N GLU A 13 3.27 9.69 2.27
CA GLU A 13 2.23 10.25 3.14
C GLU A 13 2.24 9.55 4.50
N GLU A 14 2.49 10.32 5.56
CA GLU A 14 2.72 9.80 6.91
C GLU A 14 1.48 9.17 7.55
N VAL A 15 0.29 9.72 7.34
CA VAL A 15 -0.96 9.21 7.90
C VAL A 15 -1.30 7.86 7.29
N GLU A 16 -1.18 7.72 5.97
CA GLU A 16 -1.36 6.47 5.23
C GLU A 16 -0.36 5.43 5.69
N THR A 17 0.93 5.79 5.75
CA THR A 17 2.02 4.88 6.11
C THR A 17 1.87 4.38 7.55
N VAL A 18 1.75 5.29 8.52
CA VAL A 18 1.72 4.93 9.94
C VAL A 18 0.43 4.21 10.31
N THR A 19 -0.72 4.62 9.73
CA THR A 19 -2.01 3.95 10.00
C THR A 19 -1.97 2.48 9.53
N VAL A 20 -1.45 2.22 8.34
CA VAL A 20 -1.29 0.85 7.84
C VAL A 20 -0.38 0.04 8.76
N ILE A 21 0.79 0.58 9.10
CA ILE A 21 1.75 -0.13 9.97
C ILE A 21 1.13 -0.43 11.34
N ASP A 22 0.49 0.55 11.99
CA ASP A 22 -0.11 0.37 13.32
C ASP A 22 -1.21 -0.70 13.29
N LEU A 23 -2.20 -0.56 12.40
CA LEU A 23 -3.35 -1.47 12.37
C LEU A 23 -2.95 -2.91 12.03
N LEU A 24 -2.02 -3.11 11.10
CA LEU A 24 -1.53 -4.45 10.78
C LEU A 24 -0.79 -5.08 11.97
N ASN A 25 0.02 -4.29 12.71
CA ASN A 25 0.67 -4.78 13.94
C ASN A 25 -0.36 -5.10 15.04
N ARG A 26 -1.43 -4.31 15.19
CA ARG A 26 -2.53 -4.61 16.13
C ARG A 26 -3.25 -5.91 15.79
N ALA A 27 -3.29 -6.29 14.52
CA ALA A 27 -3.80 -7.58 14.07
C ALA A 27 -2.82 -8.74 14.30
N GLY A 28 -1.59 -8.48 14.78
CA GLY A 28 -0.59 -9.52 15.00
C GLY A 28 0.08 -10.02 13.71
N LEU A 29 0.05 -9.24 12.64
CA LEU A 29 0.76 -9.53 11.39
C LEU A 29 2.27 -9.25 11.53
N GLU A 30 3.10 -9.97 10.78
CA GLU A 30 4.54 -9.69 10.71
C GLU A 30 4.80 -8.53 9.72
N VAL A 31 4.81 -7.29 10.23
CA VAL A 31 5.03 -6.10 9.41
C VAL A 31 6.52 -5.78 9.29
N THR A 32 7.03 -5.73 8.06
CA THR A 32 8.37 -5.25 7.72
C THR A 32 8.25 -3.93 6.97
N THR A 33 8.92 -2.89 7.45
CA THR A 33 9.09 -1.62 6.74
C THR A 33 10.41 -1.59 6.01
N ALA A 34 10.39 -1.29 4.71
CA ALA A 34 11.59 -1.21 3.88
C ALA A 34 11.69 0.11 3.12
N CYS A 35 12.82 0.82 3.25
CA CYS A 35 13.07 2.04 2.50
C CYS A 35 13.80 1.80 1.16
N LEU A 36 13.59 2.68 0.19
CA LEU A 36 14.32 2.61 -1.10
C LEU A 36 15.81 2.95 -0.95
N ASP A 37 16.11 3.91 -0.07
CA ASP A 37 17.44 4.45 0.15
C ASP A 37 18.29 3.58 1.09
N ASN A 38 19.60 3.82 1.14
CA ASN A 38 20.48 3.19 2.12
C ASN A 38 20.31 3.80 3.53
N GLU A 39 19.91 5.07 3.59
CA GLU A 39 19.56 5.73 4.84
C GLU A 39 18.14 5.31 5.24
N LYS A 40 18.01 4.81 6.48
CA LYS A 40 16.73 4.28 6.99
C LYS A 40 15.79 5.36 7.51
N VAL A 41 16.20 6.64 7.49
CA VAL A 41 15.38 7.78 7.92
C VAL A 41 14.67 8.41 6.71
N ILE A 42 13.36 8.57 6.83
CA ILE A 42 12.47 9.03 5.77
C ILE A 42 11.78 10.31 6.22
N HIS A 43 11.96 11.36 5.44
CA HIS A 43 11.21 12.60 5.57
C HIS A 43 9.88 12.44 4.84
N ALA A 44 8.79 12.31 5.58
CA ALA A 44 7.45 12.21 5.04
C ALA A 44 6.96 13.56 4.48
N SER A 45 5.88 13.51 3.71
CA SER A 45 5.38 14.64 2.92
C SER A 45 5.03 15.90 3.72
N HIS A 46 4.63 15.77 4.99
CA HIS A 46 4.32 16.90 5.88
C HIS A 46 5.32 17.04 7.04
N GLY A 47 6.53 16.48 6.89
CA GLY A 47 7.67 16.73 7.77
C GLY A 47 7.84 15.76 8.93
N ALA A 48 7.00 14.73 9.06
CA ALA A 48 7.28 13.64 9.99
C ALA A 48 8.55 12.88 9.60
N LEU A 49 9.30 12.41 10.59
CA LEU A 49 10.44 11.52 10.38
C LEU A 49 10.04 10.08 10.71
N LEU A 50 10.18 9.19 9.74
CA LEU A 50 9.92 7.76 9.90
C LEU A 50 11.25 7.00 9.79
N MET A 51 11.39 5.89 10.51
CA MET A 51 12.55 5.02 10.42
C MET A 51 12.14 3.65 9.91
N ALA A 52 12.67 3.23 8.76
CA ALA A 52 12.46 1.89 8.23
C ALA A 52 13.30 0.86 9.01
N GLN A 53 12.78 -0.36 9.16
CA GLN A 53 13.52 -1.46 9.77
C GLN A 53 14.63 -1.98 8.84
N LYS A 54 14.33 -2.05 7.55
CA LYS A 54 15.21 -2.58 6.51
C LYS A 54 15.28 -1.62 5.32
N THR A 55 16.24 -1.83 4.45
CA THR A 55 16.28 -1.30 3.09
C THR A 55 15.60 -2.28 2.15
N LEU A 56 15.16 -1.83 0.99
CA LEU A 56 14.55 -2.69 -0.03
C LEU A 56 15.49 -3.83 -0.43
N ASN A 57 16.79 -3.54 -0.56
CA ASN A 57 17.81 -4.55 -0.92
C ASN A 57 17.91 -5.69 0.10
N GLU A 58 17.72 -5.40 1.39
CA GLU A 58 17.76 -6.42 2.46
C GLU A 58 16.58 -7.41 2.36
N VAL A 59 15.46 -7.01 1.75
CA VAL A 59 14.21 -7.80 1.72
C VAL A 59 13.85 -8.39 0.36
N LEU A 60 14.63 -8.14 -0.70
CA LEU A 60 14.28 -8.61 -2.06
C LEU A 60 14.18 -10.13 -2.22
N ASN A 61 14.81 -10.89 -1.31
CA ASN A 61 14.77 -12.36 -1.31
C ASN A 61 13.91 -12.93 -0.16
N GLU A 62 13.17 -12.07 0.54
CA GLU A 62 12.23 -12.49 1.58
C GLU A 62 10.84 -12.72 0.98
N GLU A 63 10.13 -13.71 1.51
CA GLU A 63 8.76 -14.02 1.09
C GLU A 63 7.76 -13.18 1.89
N PHE A 64 6.85 -12.52 1.19
CA PHE A 64 5.76 -11.75 1.77
C PHE A 64 4.41 -12.18 1.19
N ASP A 65 3.38 -12.09 2.02
CA ASP A 65 2.00 -12.39 1.61
C ASP A 65 1.31 -11.16 1.01
N MET A 66 1.78 -9.96 1.40
CA MET A 66 1.30 -8.69 0.89
C MET A 66 2.42 -7.65 0.81
N VAL A 67 2.40 -6.82 -0.24
CA VAL A 67 3.17 -5.56 -0.30
C VAL A 67 2.21 -4.38 -0.33
N VAL A 68 2.53 -3.34 0.44
CA VAL A 68 1.75 -2.09 0.53
C VAL A 68 2.57 -0.91 0.07
N LEU A 69 2.00 -0.11 -0.83
CA LEU A 69 2.56 1.10 -1.40
C LEU A 69 1.76 2.31 -0.87
N PRO A 70 2.28 3.05 0.13
CA PRO A 70 1.73 4.33 0.54
C PRO A 70 1.79 5.35 -0.60
N GLY A 71 0.89 6.34 -0.57
CA GLY A 71 0.94 7.47 -1.49
C GLY A 71 1.83 8.59 -0.99
N GLY A 72 1.39 9.83 -1.23
CA GLY A 72 2.17 11.04 -0.98
C GLY A 72 3.12 11.36 -2.14
N LEU A 73 3.41 12.64 -2.32
CA LEU A 73 4.41 13.11 -3.27
C LEU A 73 5.54 13.82 -2.52
N PRO A 74 6.81 13.60 -2.91
CA PRO A 74 7.27 12.77 -4.04
C PRO A 74 7.35 11.25 -3.78
N GLY A 75 6.85 10.73 -2.65
CA GLY A 75 7.02 9.32 -2.27
C GLY A 75 6.54 8.31 -3.33
N ALA A 76 5.34 8.51 -3.88
CA ALA A 76 4.80 7.66 -4.94
C ALA A 76 5.63 7.76 -6.23
N ASP A 77 6.17 8.93 -6.58
CA ASP A 77 7.05 9.09 -7.74
C ASP A 77 8.36 8.33 -7.56
N HIS A 78 8.93 8.34 -6.35
CA HIS A 78 10.13 7.56 -6.04
C HIS A 78 9.87 6.05 -6.17
N LEU A 79 8.72 5.57 -5.67
CA LEU A 79 8.31 4.18 -5.84
C LEU A 79 8.10 3.81 -7.32
N ALA A 80 7.46 4.70 -8.10
CA ALA A 80 7.21 4.50 -9.54
C ALA A 80 8.52 4.36 -10.34
N ASN A 81 9.54 5.13 -9.96
CA ASN A 81 10.82 5.19 -10.66
C ASN A 81 11.83 4.11 -10.21
N ASP A 82 11.52 3.33 -9.18
CA ASP A 82 12.41 2.27 -8.69
C ASP A 82 12.13 0.92 -9.36
N THR A 83 13.05 0.46 -10.20
CA THR A 83 12.89 -0.80 -10.96
C THR A 83 12.77 -2.04 -10.06
N ARG A 84 13.32 -1.99 -8.83
CA ARG A 84 13.20 -3.07 -7.85
C ARG A 84 11.76 -3.17 -7.33
N VAL A 85 11.11 -2.03 -7.08
CA VAL A 85 9.70 -1.96 -6.69
C VAL A 85 8.81 -2.50 -7.80
N ILE A 86 9.02 -2.04 -9.04
CA ILE A 86 8.24 -2.50 -10.20
C ILE A 86 8.35 -4.02 -10.40
N ARG A 87 9.55 -4.57 -10.25
CA ARG A 87 9.77 -6.01 -10.31
C ARG A 87 9.03 -6.73 -9.18
N LEU A 88 9.22 -6.27 -7.94
CA LEU A 88 8.60 -6.87 -6.76
C LEU A 88 7.07 -6.96 -6.89
N ILE A 89 6.39 -5.87 -7.24
CA ILE A 89 4.91 -5.87 -7.35
C ILE A 89 4.42 -6.79 -8.47
N LYS A 90 5.15 -6.90 -9.58
CA LYS A 90 4.79 -7.80 -10.70
C LYS A 90 4.98 -9.26 -10.32
N ASP A 91 6.10 -9.58 -9.68
CA ASP A 91 6.41 -10.93 -9.23
C ASP A 91 5.40 -11.40 -8.18
N MET A 92 5.07 -10.54 -7.20
CA MET A 92 4.04 -10.82 -6.20
C MET A 92 2.65 -10.98 -6.82
N ALA A 93 2.23 -10.07 -7.71
CA ALA A 93 0.94 -10.17 -8.36
C ALA A 93 0.81 -11.46 -9.20
N LYS A 94 1.88 -11.85 -9.90
CA LYS A 94 1.96 -13.09 -10.70
C LYS A 94 1.92 -14.35 -9.83
N ALA A 95 2.50 -14.29 -8.63
CA ALA A 95 2.46 -15.37 -7.65
C ALA A 95 1.11 -15.48 -6.91
N GLY A 96 0.14 -14.61 -7.23
CA GLY A 96 -1.16 -14.57 -6.55
C GLY A 96 -1.09 -13.96 -5.14
N LYS A 97 0.03 -13.34 -4.77
CA LYS A 97 0.18 -12.58 -3.52
C LYS A 97 -0.51 -11.22 -3.64
N TYR A 98 -0.79 -10.60 -2.50
CA TYR A 98 -1.53 -9.34 -2.47
C TYR A 98 -0.63 -8.13 -2.75
N VAL A 99 -1.12 -7.20 -3.57
CA VAL A 99 -0.49 -5.91 -3.83
C VAL A 99 -1.50 -4.81 -3.50
N ALA A 100 -1.17 -3.98 -2.53
CA ALA A 100 -2.04 -2.92 -2.05
C ALA A 100 -1.39 -1.54 -2.32
N ALA A 101 -2.16 -0.58 -2.82
CA ALA A 101 -1.67 0.78 -3.06
C ALA A 101 -2.72 1.81 -2.66
N ILE A 102 -2.31 2.94 -2.08
CA ILE A 102 -3.25 3.97 -1.61
C ILE A 102 -2.88 5.35 -2.17
N CYS A 103 -3.90 6.19 -2.35
CA CYS A 103 -3.77 7.60 -2.69
C CYS A 103 -3.14 7.80 -4.07
N ALA A 104 -1.89 8.29 -4.12
CA ALA A 104 -1.15 8.47 -5.36
C ALA A 104 -0.68 7.13 -5.94
N ALA A 105 -0.27 6.17 -5.11
CA ALA A 105 0.42 4.95 -5.54
C ALA A 105 -0.33 4.01 -6.50
N PRO A 106 -1.69 3.97 -6.60
CA PRO A 106 -2.37 3.16 -7.61
C PRO A 106 -1.96 3.45 -9.07
N HIS A 107 -1.44 4.64 -9.39
CA HIS A 107 -0.93 4.92 -10.74
C HIS A 107 0.23 3.98 -11.12
N ILE A 108 1.08 3.61 -10.15
CA ILE A 108 2.19 2.67 -10.33
C ILE A 108 1.67 1.31 -10.82
N LEU A 109 0.55 0.86 -10.25
CA LEU A 109 -0.10 -0.40 -10.64
C LEU A 109 -0.74 -0.29 -12.03
N ALA A 110 -1.36 0.85 -12.34
CA ALA A 110 -1.98 1.13 -13.64
C ALA A 110 -0.97 1.14 -14.78
N GLU A 111 0.11 1.90 -14.65
CA GLU A 111 1.19 2.01 -15.64
C GLU A 111 1.88 0.67 -15.93
N ASN A 112 1.86 -0.22 -14.94
CA ASN A 112 2.43 -1.56 -15.04
C ASN A 112 1.42 -2.65 -15.42
N GLY A 113 0.21 -2.26 -15.83
CA GLY A 113 -0.83 -3.13 -16.35
C GLY A 113 -1.52 -4.02 -15.31
N LEU A 114 -1.22 -3.85 -14.01
CA LEU A 114 -1.76 -4.66 -12.92
C LEU A 114 -3.24 -4.37 -12.65
N LEU A 115 -3.75 -3.23 -13.12
CA LEU A 115 -5.15 -2.81 -12.99
C LEU A 115 -5.98 -3.02 -14.28
N ASN A 116 -5.39 -3.52 -15.36
CA ASN A 116 -6.13 -3.72 -16.62
C ASN A 116 -7.32 -4.68 -16.43
N GLY A 117 -8.52 -4.24 -16.81
CA GLY A 117 -9.75 -5.03 -16.65
C GLY A 117 -10.24 -5.14 -15.20
N LYS A 118 -9.67 -4.37 -14.27
CA LYS A 118 -10.06 -4.36 -12.85
C LYS A 118 -10.73 -3.05 -12.49
N LYS A 119 -11.51 -3.09 -11.39
CA LYS A 119 -12.00 -1.90 -10.71
C LYS A 119 -10.92 -1.34 -9.78
N ALA A 120 -10.80 -0.03 -9.69
CA ALA A 120 -9.81 0.63 -8.83
C ALA A 120 -10.28 2.00 -8.34
N THR A 121 -9.69 2.46 -7.23
CA THR A 121 -9.81 3.82 -6.70
C THR A 121 -8.42 4.42 -6.50
N ALA A 122 -8.32 5.73 -6.48
CA ALA A 122 -7.09 6.47 -6.23
C ALA A 122 -7.40 7.89 -5.78
N TYR A 123 -6.38 8.62 -5.32
CA TYR A 123 -6.52 10.05 -5.07
C TYR A 123 -6.93 10.75 -6.36
N PRO A 124 -7.86 11.73 -6.31
CA PRO A 124 -8.35 12.42 -7.50
C PRO A 124 -7.22 12.91 -8.40
N GLY A 125 -7.25 12.51 -9.67
CA GLY A 125 -6.27 12.91 -10.68
C GLY A 125 -5.12 11.94 -10.94
N PHE A 126 -4.89 10.93 -10.09
CA PHE A 126 -3.84 9.92 -10.30
C PHE A 126 -4.25 8.76 -11.21
N LEU A 127 -5.55 8.50 -11.31
CA LEU A 127 -6.11 7.62 -12.33
C LEU A 127 -7.09 8.41 -13.18
N LYS A 128 -6.77 8.55 -14.47
CA LYS A 128 -7.64 9.21 -15.46
C LYS A 128 -8.10 8.20 -16.49
N LYS A 129 -9.39 8.24 -16.82
CA LYS A 129 -9.99 7.32 -17.81
C LYS A 129 -9.39 7.50 -19.21
N SER A 130 -8.92 8.69 -19.55
CA SER A 130 -8.20 8.98 -20.81
C SER A 130 -6.92 8.17 -20.94
N ASP A 131 -6.19 8.02 -19.84
CA ASP A 131 -4.86 7.42 -19.81
C ASP A 131 -4.99 5.89 -19.62
N PHE A 132 -6.03 5.47 -18.88
CA PHE A 132 -6.31 4.08 -18.55
C PHE A 132 -7.76 3.66 -18.89
N PRO A 133 -8.12 3.54 -20.18
CA PRO A 133 -9.49 3.23 -20.60
C PRO A 133 -9.97 1.84 -20.14
N GLN A 134 -9.04 0.94 -19.83
CA GLN A 134 -9.29 -0.45 -19.46
C GLN A 134 -9.59 -0.65 -17.96
N ILE A 135 -9.39 0.39 -17.14
CA ILE A 135 -9.62 0.36 -15.70
C ILE A 135 -11.03 0.87 -15.42
N ASP A 136 -11.80 0.16 -14.59
CA ASP A 136 -13.06 0.66 -14.04
C ASP A 136 -12.75 1.55 -12.83
N ILE A 137 -12.56 2.85 -13.08
CA ILE A 137 -12.17 3.83 -12.06
C ILE A 137 -13.43 4.29 -11.32
N CYS A 138 -13.40 4.24 -9.99
CA CYS A 138 -14.51 4.65 -9.13
C CYS A 138 -14.02 5.46 -7.92
N ASP A 139 -15.00 6.01 -7.18
CA ASP A 139 -14.78 6.92 -6.06
C ASP A 139 -14.93 6.24 -4.68
N GLU A 140 -14.97 4.91 -4.65
CA GLU A 140 -15.06 4.13 -3.41
C GLU A 140 -13.82 4.35 -2.53
N LYS A 141 -14.02 4.21 -1.21
CA LYS A 141 -12.93 4.41 -0.24
C LYS A 141 -11.78 3.42 -0.47
N VAL A 142 -12.15 2.16 -0.65
CA VAL A 142 -11.25 1.02 -0.84
C VAL A 142 -11.90 0.12 -1.88
N VAL A 143 -11.10 -0.40 -2.81
CA VAL A 143 -11.53 -1.34 -3.84
C VAL A 143 -10.65 -2.57 -3.80
N VAL A 144 -11.27 -3.74 -3.74
CA VAL A 144 -10.61 -5.05 -3.79
C VAL A 144 -10.93 -5.71 -5.14
N SER A 145 -9.91 -5.97 -5.95
CA SER A 145 -10.04 -6.53 -7.30
C SER A 145 -9.14 -7.75 -7.49
N GLY A 146 -9.57 -8.87 -6.89
CA GLY A 146 -8.76 -10.08 -6.78
C GLY A 146 -7.63 -9.86 -5.78
N ASN A 147 -6.39 -10.08 -6.19
CA ASN A 147 -5.22 -9.86 -5.34
C ASN A 147 -4.66 -8.41 -5.37
N ILE A 148 -5.37 -7.48 -6.01
CA ILE A 148 -4.97 -6.07 -6.05
C ILE A 148 -5.96 -5.23 -5.22
N ILE A 149 -5.45 -4.44 -4.29
CA ILE A 149 -6.25 -3.59 -3.40
C ILE A 149 -5.85 -2.14 -3.61
N THR A 150 -6.82 -1.25 -3.77
CA THR A 150 -6.56 0.19 -3.92
C THR A 150 -7.34 1.02 -2.90
N GLY A 151 -6.71 2.08 -2.38
CA GLY A 151 -7.31 3.03 -1.44
C GLY A 151 -7.28 4.46 -1.96
N ARG A 152 -8.24 5.30 -1.55
CA ARG A 152 -8.44 6.62 -2.16
C ARG A 152 -7.53 7.74 -1.64
N GLY A 153 -7.11 7.72 -0.37
CA GLY A 153 -6.38 8.85 0.22
C GLY A 153 -6.22 8.75 1.74
N PRO A 154 -5.60 9.76 2.39
CA PRO A 154 -5.28 9.70 3.81
C PRO A 154 -6.54 9.63 4.70
N GLY A 155 -7.62 10.28 4.30
CA GLY A 155 -8.91 10.25 5.03
C GLY A 155 -9.57 8.86 5.10
N VAL A 156 -9.11 7.89 4.33
CA VAL A 156 -9.62 6.50 4.33
C VAL A 156 -8.54 5.48 4.71
N ALA A 157 -7.38 5.92 5.22
CA ALA A 157 -6.27 5.03 5.57
C ALA A 157 -6.65 3.93 6.58
N MET A 158 -7.50 4.24 7.55
CA MET A 158 -8.02 3.24 8.50
C MET A 158 -8.97 2.24 7.82
N ASP A 159 -9.87 2.71 6.94
CA ASP A 159 -10.77 1.81 6.18
C ASP A 159 -9.93 0.87 5.29
N PHE A 160 -8.87 1.40 4.68
CA PHE A 160 -7.92 0.65 3.87
C PHE A 160 -7.19 -0.42 4.70
N ALA A 161 -6.54 -0.04 5.80
CA ALA A 161 -5.81 -0.97 6.65
C ALA A 161 -6.72 -2.06 7.26
N LEU A 162 -7.94 -1.71 7.69
CA LEU A 162 -8.92 -2.70 8.16
C LEU A 162 -9.31 -3.69 7.04
N THR A 163 -9.48 -3.22 5.80
CA THR A 163 -9.73 -4.09 4.65
C THR A 163 -8.56 -5.06 4.42
N LEU A 164 -7.31 -4.62 4.57
CA LEU A 164 -6.14 -5.49 4.46
C LEU A 164 -6.12 -6.58 5.56
N ILE A 165 -6.49 -6.22 6.79
CA ILE A 165 -6.61 -7.18 7.90
C ILE A 165 -7.70 -8.21 7.60
N GLU A 166 -8.85 -7.78 7.08
CA GLU A 166 -9.94 -8.70 6.73
C GLU A 166 -9.50 -9.71 5.66
N ILE A 167 -8.78 -9.26 4.63
CA ILE A 167 -8.26 -10.11 3.56
C ILE A 167 -7.27 -11.15 4.10
N LEU A 168 -6.37 -10.77 5.00
CA LEU A 168 -5.31 -11.63 5.50
C LEU A 168 -5.74 -12.52 6.68
N CYS A 169 -6.71 -12.07 7.48
CA CYS A 169 -7.02 -12.67 8.78
C CYS A 169 -8.51 -12.92 9.02
N GLY A 170 -9.37 -12.50 8.11
CA GLY A 170 -10.82 -12.64 8.22
C GLY A 170 -11.51 -11.53 9.02
N GLU A 171 -12.82 -11.47 8.85
CA GLU A 171 -13.69 -10.42 9.38
C GLU A 171 -13.69 -10.36 10.93
N GLU A 172 -13.60 -11.51 11.59
CA GLU A 172 -13.59 -11.58 13.06
C GLU A 172 -12.43 -10.78 13.67
N LEU A 173 -11.21 -10.99 13.17
CA LEU A 173 -10.03 -10.29 13.66
C LEU A 173 -10.07 -8.80 13.28
N ARG A 174 -10.49 -8.50 12.05
CA ARG A 174 -10.72 -7.11 11.61
C ARG A 174 -11.68 -6.37 12.55
N ASN A 175 -12.81 -6.98 12.90
CA ASN A 175 -13.80 -6.40 13.81
C ASN A 175 -13.26 -6.24 15.24
N LYS A 176 -12.43 -7.19 15.71
CA LYS A 176 -11.77 -7.09 17.01
C LYS A 176 -10.80 -5.91 17.06
N VAL A 177 -9.98 -5.72 16.02
CA VAL A 177 -9.05 -4.59 15.92
C VAL A 177 -9.83 -3.28 15.85
N GLU A 178 -10.85 -3.18 14.97
CA GLU A 178 -11.63 -1.93 14.80
C GLU A 178 -12.28 -1.45 16.10
N LYS A 179 -12.82 -2.36 16.92
CA LYS A 179 -13.40 -2.01 18.23
C LYS A 179 -12.42 -1.26 19.14
N THR A 180 -11.12 -1.52 19.02
CA THR A 180 -10.08 -0.82 19.81
C THR A 180 -9.76 0.58 19.29
N LEU A 181 -10.22 0.93 18.09
CA LEU A 181 -9.92 2.20 17.42
C LEU A 181 -10.95 3.31 17.69
N VAL A 182 -12.08 3.00 18.32
CA VAL A 182 -13.08 4.00 18.75
C VAL A 182 -13.66 4.79 17.55
N ARG A 183 -14.04 4.09 16.48
CA ARG A 183 -14.50 4.66 15.18
C ARG A 183 -16.03 4.90 15.05
N TYR A 184 -16.77 4.86 16.16
CA TYR A 184 -18.25 4.94 16.15
C TYR A 184 -18.81 6.34 15.88
#